data_AF-A0A662K1Y7-F1
#
_entry.id   AF-A0A662K1Y7-F1
#
_cell.length_a   1.000
_cell.length_b   1.000
_cell.length_c   1.000
_cell.angle_alpha   90.00
_cell.angle_beta   90.00
_cell.angle_gamma   90.00
#
_symmetry.space_group_name_H-M   'P 1'
#
loop_
_entity.id
_entity.type
_entity.pdbx_description
1 polymer ?
#
loop_
_entity_poly.entity_id
_entity_poly.type
_entity_poly.pdbx_seq_one_letter_code
_entity_poly.pdbx_strand_id
1 'polypeptide(L)'
;MPRKKNISVYSDLKTGFFSKLFLSIGFSLVILFIVIKTFFLDLIGEDVLNIMIAFSIIFLGLGFIIYFFYFQFKRLADIAREIEEGDEQIK
;
A
#
# COMPACT_ATOMS: atom_id res chain seq x y z
N MET A 1 -13.11 -21.92 28.54
CA MET A 1 -13.25 -21.91 27.06
C MET A 1 -13.08 -20.48 26.57
N PRO A 2 -11.89 -20.04 26.13
CA PRO A 2 -11.76 -18.72 25.54
C PRO A 2 -12.21 -18.76 24.07
N ARG A 3 -12.94 -17.71 23.69
CA ARG A 3 -13.61 -17.53 22.40
C ARG A 3 -12.59 -17.33 21.27
N LYS A 4 -12.87 -17.96 20.12
CA LYS A 4 -12.18 -17.80 18.83
C LYS A 4 -11.87 -16.32 18.55
N LYS A 5 -10.58 -15.99 18.52
CA LYS A 5 -10.04 -14.72 18.03
C LYS A 5 -10.29 -14.66 16.51
N ASN A 6 -11.42 -14.08 16.11
CA ASN A 6 -11.61 -13.57 14.75
C ASN A 6 -10.95 -12.18 14.65
N ILE A 7 -9.69 -12.04 15.08
CA ILE A 7 -8.87 -10.93 14.62
C ILE A 7 -8.55 -11.29 13.19
N SER A 8 -9.22 -10.61 12.26
CA SER A 8 -9.18 -10.98 10.85
C SER A 8 -7.78 -10.85 10.29
N VAL A 9 -7.01 -11.93 10.34
CA VAL A 9 -5.83 -12.18 9.49
C VAL A 9 -6.15 -11.84 8.02
N TYR A 10 -7.43 -11.99 7.66
CA TYR A 10 -8.00 -11.59 6.38
C TYR A 10 -7.96 -10.08 6.05
N SER A 11 -7.98 -9.16 7.03
CA SER A 11 -7.85 -7.72 6.75
C SER A 11 -6.40 -7.27 6.62
N ASP A 12 -5.48 -7.89 7.35
CA ASP A 12 -4.04 -7.58 7.28
C ASP A 12 -3.40 -8.03 5.96
N LEU A 13 -3.81 -9.20 5.46
CA LEU A 13 -3.38 -9.71 4.15
C LEU A 13 -3.85 -8.82 2.99
N LYS A 14 -5.07 -8.26 3.08
CA LYS A 14 -5.61 -7.39 2.03
C LYS A 14 -4.90 -6.03 2.02
N THR A 15 -4.79 -5.36 3.16
CA THR A 15 -4.26 -3.98 3.21
C THR A 15 -2.78 -3.90 2.78
N GLY A 16 -1.97 -4.89 3.21
CA GLY A 16 -0.58 -5.00 2.76
C GLY A 16 -0.44 -5.34 1.28
N PHE A 17 -1.32 -6.18 0.74
CA PHE A 17 -1.34 -6.51 -0.69
C PHE A 17 -1.79 -5.32 -1.55
N PHE A 18 -2.84 -4.60 -1.14
CA PHE A 18 -3.33 -3.42 -1.85
C PHE A 18 -2.29 -2.31 -1.88
N SER A 19 -1.64 -1.98 -0.76
CA SER A 19 -0.57 -0.95 -0.78
C SER A 19 0.56 -1.30 -1.75
N LYS A 20 1.03 -2.55 -1.76
CA LYS A 20 2.05 -3.02 -2.72
C LYS A 20 1.57 -2.95 -4.16
N LEU A 21 0.32 -3.32 -4.44
CA LEU A 21 -0.27 -3.22 -5.78
C LEU A 21 -0.34 -1.78 -6.26
N PHE A 22 -0.88 -0.87 -5.44
CA PHE A 22 -1.02 0.55 -5.78
C PHE A 22 0.35 1.21 -6.02
N LEU A 23 1.34 0.92 -5.16
CA LEU A 23 2.72 1.39 -5.36
C LEU A 23 3.34 0.81 -6.64
N SER A 24 3.14 -0.48 -6.91
CA SER A 24 3.67 -1.13 -8.12
C SER A 24 3.05 -0.55 -9.39
N ILE A 25 1.74 -0.28 -9.41
CA ILE A 25 1.03 0.34 -10.54
C ILE A 25 1.53 1.77 -10.73
N GLY A 26 1.64 2.55 -9.64
CA GLY A 26 2.16 3.91 -9.69
C GLY A 26 3.58 3.97 -10.27
N PHE A 27 4.48 3.10 -9.81
CA PHE A 27 5.85 3.02 -10.35
C PHE A 27 5.87 2.60 -11.82
N SER A 28 5.05 1.62 -12.20
CA SER A 28 4.94 1.17 -13.59
C SER A 28 4.49 2.31 -14.52
N LEU A 29 3.50 3.09 -14.09
CA LEU A 29 3.04 4.27 -14.84
C LEU A 29 4.13 5.35 -14.98
N VAL A 30 4.93 5.60 -13.94
CA VAL A 30 6.07 6.54 -14.03
C VAL A 30 7.12 6.04 -15.02
N ILE A 31 7.47 4.76 -14.98
CA ILE A 31 8.42 4.16 -15.94
C ILE A 31 7.89 4.30 -17.36
N LEU A 32 6.62 3.97 -17.57
CA LEU A 32 5.95 4.08 -18.86
C LEU A 32 5.93 5.54 -19.36
N PHE A 33 5.67 6.51 -18.47
CA PHE A 33 5.77 7.93 -18.76
C PHE A 33 7.16 8.34 -19.24
N ILE A 34 8.22 7.91 -18.54
CA ILE A 34 9.60 8.22 -18.93
C ILE A 34 9.90 7.62 -20.31
N VAL A 35 9.55 6.36 -20.54
CA VAL A 35 9.80 5.69 -21.83
C VAL A 35 9.07 6.38 -22.97
N ILE A 36 7.78 6.69 -22.79
CA ILE A 36 7.00 7.38 -23.83
C ILE A 36 7.57 8.77 -24.09
N LYS A 37 7.86 9.54 -23.04
CA LYS A 37 8.40 10.88 -23.19
C LYS A 37 9.78 10.88 -23.87
N THR A 38 10.62 9.88 -23.61
CA THR A 38 11.97 9.80 -24.18
C THR A 38 11.99 9.25 -25.61
N PHE A 39 11.19 8.23 -25.92
CA PHE A 39 11.26 7.52 -27.20
C PHE A 39 10.12 7.86 -28.18
N PHE A 40 9.02 8.42 -27.69
CA PHE A 40 7.77 8.60 -28.45
C PHE A 40 7.19 10.02 -28.28
N LEU A 41 8.06 11.02 -28.12
CA LEU A 41 7.72 12.40 -27.79
C LEU A 41 6.69 13.02 -28.76
N ASP A 42 6.73 12.63 -30.04
CA ASP A 42 5.81 13.12 -31.08
C ASP A 42 4.58 12.24 -31.32
N LEU A 43 4.51 11.05 -30.70
CA LEU A 43 3.42 10.08 -30.94
C LEU A 43 2.22 10.31 -30.01
N ILE A 44 2.47 10.79 -28.80
CA ILE A 44 1.45 10.93 -27.75
C ILE A 44 1.29 12.41 -27.39
N GLY A 45 0.06 12.91 -27.48
CA GLY A 45 -0.26 14.30 -27.16
C GLY A 45 0.01 14.65 -25.69
N GLU A 46 0.37 15.91 -25.44
CA GLU A 46 0.71 16.42 -24.12
C GLU A 46 -0.40 16.20 -23.08
N ASP A 47 -1.67 16.30 -23.48
CA ASP A 47 -2.81 16.05 -22.59
C ASP A 47 -2.81 14.62 -22.03
N VAL A 48 -2.48 13.62 -22.85
CA VAL A 48 -2.40 12.22 -22.43
C VAL A 48 -1.23 12.02 -21.48
N LEU A 49 -0.08 12.64 -21.77
CA LEU A 49 1.09 12.60 -20.88
C LEU A 49 0.77 13.24 -19.51
N ASN A 50 0.07 14.37 -19.50
CA ASN A 50 -0.35 15.08 -18.29
C ASN A 50 -1.34 14.25 -17.45
N ILE A 51 -2.29 13.59 -18.09
CA ILE A 51 -3.22 12.67 -17.41
C ILE A 51 -2.44 11.49 -16.78
N MET A 52 -1.52 10.91 -17.54
CA MET A 52 -0.76 9.74 -17.10
C MET A 52 0.13 10.03 -15.90
N ILE A 53 0.81 11.18 -15.88
CA ILE A 53 1.61 11.60 -14.72
C ILE A 53 0.71 11.96 -13.53
N ALA A 54 -0.45 12.59 -13.75
CA ALA A 54 -1.41 12.89 -12.68
C ALA A 54 -1.90 11.59 -12.01
N PHE A 55 -2.29 10.58 -12.80
CA PHE A 55 -2.65 9.27 -12.25
C PHE A 55 -1.48 8.62 -11.51
N SER A 56 -0.27 8.69 -12.06
CA SER A 56 0.94 8.16 -11.39
C SER A 56 1.10 8.73 -9.98
N ILE A 57 0.98 10.06 -9.85
CA ILE A 57 1.07 10.76 -8.56
C ILE A 57 -0.02 10.29 -7.60
N ILE A 58 -1.27 10.18 -8.08
CA ILE A 58 -2.41 9.72 -7.27
C ILE A 58 -2.18 8.28 -6.78
N PHE A 59 -1.79 7.36 -7.67
CA PHE A 59 -1.56 5.96 -7.32
C PHE A 59 -0.40 5.78 -6.35
N LEU A 60 0.71 6.51 -6.54
CA LEU A 60 1.83 6.52 -5.60
C LEU A 60 1.41 7.10 -4.25
N GLY A 61 0.75 8.26 -4.24
CA GLY A 61 0.27 8.91 -3.02
C GLY A 61 -0.67 8.02 -2.21
N LEU A 62 -1.70 7.46 -2.86
CA LEU A 62 -2.62 6.50 -2.22
C LEU A 62 -1.88 5.25 -1.75
N GLY A 63 -0.97 4.71 -2.55
CA GLY A 63 -0.14 3.56 -2.17
C GLY A 63 0.66 3.82 -0.90
N PHE A 64 1.31 4.98 -0.80
CA PHE A 64 2.05 5.39 0.39
C PHE A 64 1.15 5.59 1.62
N ILE A 65 -0.01 6.22 1.46
CA ILE A 65 -0.96 6.42 2.56
C ILE A 65 -1.45 5.06 3.11
N ILE A 66 -1.85 4.14 2.22
CA ILE A 66 -2.30 2.80 2.64
C ILE A 66 -1.13 2.03 3.29
N TYR A 67 0.08 2.15 2.74
CA TYR A 67 1.27 1.55 3.33
C TYR A 67 1.56 2.08 4.74
N PHE A 68 1.41 3.38 4.96
CA PHE A 68 1.56 4.00 6.27
C PHE A 68 0.55 3.44 7.27
N PHE A 69 -0.74 3.39 6.89
CA PHE A 69 -1.77 2.81 7.76
C PHE A 69 -1.52 1.34 8.06
N TYR A 70 -1.12 0.55 7.06
CA TYR A 70 -0.74 -0.84 7.25
C TYR A 70 0.36 -0.99 8.31
N PHE A 71 1.40 -0.15 8.25
CA PHE A 71 2.48 -0.18 9.23
C PHE A 71 2.00 0.20 10.64
N GLN A 72 1.12 1.20 10.76
CA GLN A 72 0.53 1.60 12.04
C GLN A 72 -0.32 0.48 12.65
N PHE A 73 -1.20 -0.14 11.86
CA PHE A 73 -2.02 -1.25 12.32
C PHE A 73 -1.18 -2.45 12.73
N LYS A 74 -0.13 -2.78 11.96
CA LYS A 74 0.79 -3.86 12.31
C LYS A 74 1.46 -3.62 13.66
N ARG A 75 1.97 -2.40 13.90
CA ARG A 75 2.57 -2.03 15.20
C ARG A 75 1.57 -2.16 16.35
N LEU A 76 0.33 -1.73 16.15
CA LEU A 76 -0.71 -1.85 17.17
C LEU A 76 -1.04 -3.32 17.48
N ALA A 77 -1.10 -4.17 16.45
CA ALA A 77 -1.33 -5.60 16.62
C ALA A 77 -0.19 -6.29 17.37
N ASP A 78 1.07 -5.92 17.08
CA ASP A 78 2.25 -6.45 17.78
C ASP A 78 2.25 -6.02 19.26
N ILE A 79 1.97 -4.75 19.57
CA ILE A 79 1.87 -4.26 20.96
C ILE A 79 0.75 -4.99 21.73
N ALA A 80 -0.43 -5.16 21.10
CA ALA A 80 -1.54 -5.87 21.75
C ALA A 80 -1.18 -7.33 22.05
N ARG A 81 -0.42 -7.98 21.17
CA ARG A 81 0.08 -9.35 21.38
C ARG A 81 1.09 -9.44 22.52
N GLU A 82 2.04 -8.50 22.60
CA GLU A 82 3.01 -8.44 23.70
C GLU A 82 2.34 -8.26 25.06
N ILE A 83 1.30 -7.42 25.15
CA ILE A 83 0.54 -7.20 26.38
C ILE A 83 -0.19 -8.48 26.82
N GLU A 84 -0.82 -9.19 25.87
CA GLU A 84 -1.59 -10.41 26.16
C GLU A 84 -0.68 -11.57 26.59
N GLU A 85 0.49 -11.73 25.97
CA GLU A 85 1.49 -12.72 26.36
C GLU A 85 2.18 -12.38 27.70
N GLY A 86 2.34 -11.09 28.02
CA GLY A 86 2.88 -10.61 29.30
C GLY A 86 1.93 -10.82 30.48
N ASP A 87 0.63 -10.60 30.29
CA ASP A 87 -0.40 -10.84 31.32
C ASP A 87 -0.59 -12.35 31.63
N GLU A 88 -0.34 -13.24 30.67
CA GLU A 88 -0.39 -14.70 30.88
C GLU A 88 0.79 -15.23 31.71
N GLN A 89 1.93 -14.54 31.76
CA GLN A 89 3.09 -14.96 32.57
C GLN A 89 3.04 -14.50 34.04
N ILE A 90 2.13 -13.59 34.38
CA ILE A 90 1.97 -13.02 35.74
C ILE A 90 0.88 -13.76 36.55
N LYS A 91 0.08 -14.62 35.90
CA LYS A 91 -0.94 -15.48 36.54
C LYS A 91 -0.44 -16.89 36.82
#